data_AF-A0A1Z9HY82-F1
#
_entry.id   AF-A0A1Z9HY82-F1
#
_cell.length_a   1.000
_cell.length_b   1.000
_cell.length_c   1.000
_cell.angle_alpha   90.00
_cell.angle_beta   90.00
_cell.angle_gamma   90.00
#
_symmetry.space_group_name_H-M   'P 1'
#
loop_
_entity.id
_entity.type
_entity.pdbx_description
1 polymer ?
#
loop_
_entity_poly.entity_id
_entity_poly.type
_entity_poly.pdbx_seq_one_letter_code
_entity_poly.pdbx_strand_id
1 'polypeptide(L)'
;MVGIEGYYEDNPNVKVITNLDDIGQPYSCQQWGDRHQFYNPDVYPLMTDDGNQDVIWSWLNTGGAFPSTAYIDHTMTVYFKGNNAQFGAATATIDSMLDECGDLCTLSPPAALFDYEIDGNTVTFFDFSEIASEGWIIESWAWDFGDGNTSSEQYPVHTYQNEGTYEVSLVITTDIGTESAPFTADIQIGTLNISDNALLQDFGLSKNYPNPFNPTTTIDYYLDQSGRVTLNVYDINGKLIDNIADTYQISGKHSITWQPINISTGMYYINLIQGSNIDKMKIMYIK
;
A
#
# COMPACT_ATOMS: atom_id res chain seq x y z
N MET A 1 -28.94 3.71 21.27
CA MET A 1 -28.72 5.08 21.78
C MET A 1 -29.03 6.02 20.65
N VAL A 2 -29.59 7.19 20.92
CA VAL A 2 -29.67 8.25 19.90
C VAL A 2 -28.23 8.73 19.74
N GLY A 3 -27.67 8.67 18.53
CA GLY A 3 -26.35 9.23 18.22
C GLY A 3 -26.31 10.72 18.57
N ILE A 4 -25.12 11.32 18.59
CA ILE A 4 -25.00 12.73 18.96
C ILE A 4 -25.87 13.65 18.08
N GLU A 5 -26.08 13.23 16.84
CA GLU A 5 -26.98 13.80 15.83
C GLU A 5 -28.38 14.07 16.39
N GLY A 6 -29.07 13.06 16.94
CA GLY A 6 -30.42 13.24 17.46
C GLY A 6 -30.49 14.00 18.79
N TYR A 7 -29.35 14.31 19.43
CA TYR A 7 -29.30 15.21 20.60
C TYR A 7 -29.35 16.69 20.19
N TYR A 8 -29.01 16.99 18.93
CA TYR A 8 -28.80 18.34 18.43
C TYR A 8 -29.63 18.71 17.19
N GLU A 9 -30.27 17.73 16.54
CA GLU A 9 -31.17 17.89 15.38
C GLU A 9 -32.20 19.04 15.52
N ASP A 10 -32.80 19.19 16.72
CA ASP A 10 -33.83 20.20 16.97
C ASP A 10 -33.29 21.52 17.59
N ASN A 11 -31.97 21.67 17.74
CA ASN A 11 -31.40 22.82 18.45
C ASN A 11 -31.16 24.02 17.51
N PRO A 12 -31.85 25.17 17.70
CA PRO A 12 -31.75 26.31 16.78
C PRO A 12 -30.38 27.03 16.83
N ASN A 13 -29.54 26.72 17.81
CA ASN A 13 -28.20 27.30 17.94
C ASN A 13 -27.11 26.42 17.30
N VAL A 14 -27.50 25.28 16.72
CA VAL A 14 -26.61 24.42 15.95
C VAL A 14 -26.61 24.88 14.50
N LYS A 15 -25.42 25.04 13.93
CA LYS A 15 -25.24 25.35 12.51
C LYS A 15 -24.23 24.42 11.89
N VAL A 16 -24.50 24.01 10.65
CA VAL A 16 -23.52 23.34 9.78
C VAL A 16 -22.50 24.37 9.33
N ILE A 17 -21.22 24.09 9.52
CA ILE A 17 -20.12 24.96 9.08
C ILE A 17 -19.54 24.46 7.76
N THR A 18 -19.25 23.17 7.65
CA THR A 18 -18.69 22.55 6.45
C THR A 18 -19.00 21.05 6.44
N ASN A 19 -18.80 20.40 5.30
CA ASN A 19 -18.86 18.95 5.14
C ASN A 19 -17.51 18.49 4.57
N LEU A 20 -16.91 17.46 5.16
CA LEU A 20 -15.59 16.97 4.79
C LEU A 20 -15.65 15.72 3.89
N ASP A 21 -16.82 15.30 3.37
CA ASP A 21 -17.05 14.07 2.60
C ASP A 21 -16.46 14.06 1.17
N ASP A 22 -15.34 14.73 0.91
CA ASP A 22 -14.73 14.70 -0.43
C ASP A 22 -14.29 13.27 -0.82
N ILE A 23 -14.51 12.91 -2.09
CA ILE A 23 -14.05 11.64 -2.68
C ILE A 23 -12.52 11.58 -2.52
N GLY A 24 -12.04 10.72 -1.61
CA GLY A 24 -10.61 10.53 -1.34
C GLY A 24 -10.13 11.01 0.04
N GLN A 25 -11.03 11.30 0.98
CA GLN A 25 -10.70 11.58 2.38
C GLN A 25 -9.72 10.54 2.99
N PRO A 26 -8.53 10.96 3.48
CA PRO A 26 -7.50 10.06 3.99
C PRO A 26 -7.71 9.64 5.46
N TYR A 27 -8.70 10.20 6.15
CA TYR A 27 -8.94 10.02 7.58
C TYR A 27 -10.39 9.62 7.86
N SER A 28 -10.59 8.69 8.79
CA SER A 28 -11.89 8.36 9.38
C SER A 28 -12.38 9.48 10.31
N CYS A 29 -13.68 9.44 10.69
CA CYS A 29 -14.27 10.40 11.63
C CYS A 29 -13.47 10.45 12.94
N GLN A 30 -13.01 9.29 13.41
CA GLN A 30 -12.21 9.16 14.62
C GLN A 30 -10.83 9.83 14.45
N GLN A 31 -10.13 9.57 13.34
CA GLN A 31 -8.83 10.19 13.04
C GLN A 31 -8.93 11.72 12.90
N TRP A 32 -10.03 12.25 12.36
CA TRP A 32 -10.28 13.68 12.35
C TRP A 32 -10.45 14.28 13.75
N GLY A 33 -11.12 13.56 14.66
CA GLY A 33 -11.23 13.98 16.06
C GLY A 33 -9.90 13.96 16.81
N ASP A 34 -9.07 12.94 16.54
CA ASP A 34 -7.84 12.68 17.30
C ASP A 34 -6.62 13.49 16.82
N ARG A 35 -6.70 14.11 15.64
CA ARG A 35 -5.59 14.86 15.00
C ARG A 35 -4.94 15.95 15.87
N HIS A 36 -5.65 16.43 16.88
CA HIS A 36 -5.11 17.38 17.85
C HIS A 36 -3.89 16.89 18.66
N GLN A 37 -3.75 15.58 18.89
CA GLN A 37 -2.66 15.00 19.69
C GLN A 37 -1.29 15.21 19.05
N PHE A 38 -1.24 15.34 17.72
CA PHE A 38 -0.01 15.52 16.97
C PHE A 38 0.51 16.96 16.96
N TYR A 39 -0.39 17.95 17.07
CA TYR A 39 -0.01 19.37 16.89
C TYR A 39 0.02 20.17 18.20
N ASN A 40 -0.85 19.84 19.16
CA ASN A 40 -0.82 20.48 20.47
C ASN A 40 -1.51 19.61 21.54
N PRO A 41 -0.75 18.98 22.46
CA PRO A 41 -1.30 18.10 23.49
C PRO A 41 -2.13 18.83 24.57
N ASP A 42 -2.08 20.16 24.61
CA ASP A 42 -2.85 20.98 25.56
C ASP A 42 -4.24 21.40 25.04
N VAL A 43 -4.62 20.96 23.84
CA VAL A 43 -5.92 21.22 23.23
C VAL A 43 -6.64 19.87 23.12
N TYR A 44 -7.93 19.80 23.49
CA TYR A 44 -8.81 18.61 23.51
C TYR A 44 -9.57 18.42 22.17
N PRO A 45 -10.15 17.25 21.82
CA PRO A 45 -10.49 16.93 20.43
C PRO A 45 -11.73 17.67 19.89
N LEU A 46 -11.80 17.82 18.56
CA LEU A 46 -13.08 18.02 17.85
C LEU A 46 -13.93 16.77 18.12
N MET A 47 -15.10 16.95 18.72
CA MET A 47 -15.87 15.80 19.23
C MET A 47 -16.20 14.81 18.11
N THR A 48 -16.06 13.51 18.43
CA THR A 48 -16.41 12.37 17.58
C THR A 48 -17.62 11.63 18.16
N ASP A 49 -18.46 11.05 17.31
CA ASP A 49 -19.53 10.16 17.75
C ASP A 49 -18.96 8.75 17.99
N ASP A 50 -18.38 8.53 19.16
CA ASP A 50 -17.89 7.20 19.60
C ASP A 50 -18.99 6.34 20.24
N GLY A 51 -20.26 6.79 20.21
CA GLY A 51 -21.40 6.11 20.81
C GLY A 51 -21.42 6.11 22.34
N ASN A 52 -20.43 6.66 23.04
CA ASN A 52 -20.33 6.65 24.51
C ASN A 52 -20.79 7.94 25.22
N GLN A 53 -21.28 8.95 24.48
CA GLN A 53 -21.82 10.20 25.03
C GLN A 53 -20.82 11.05 25.85
N ASP A 54 -19.51 10.80 25.76
CA ASP A 54 -18.53 11.58 26.51
C ASP A 54 -18.29 12.93 25.82
N VAL A 55 -19.07 13.93 26.23
CA VAL A 55 -18.95 15.32 25.77
C VAL A 55 -17.66 15.93 26.34
N ILE A 56 -16.57 15.88 25.58
CA ILE A 56 -15.28 16.44 25.98
C ILE A 56 -14.99 17.72 25.19
N TRP A 57 -14.69 18.79 25.93
CA TRP A 57 -14.54 20.16 25.45
C TRP A 57 -13.16 20.41 24.84
N SER A 58 -13.00 20.74 23.56
CA SER A 58 -12.34 21.98 23.08
C SER A 58 -12.00 22.00 21.57
N TRP A 59 -11.79 23.20 21.04
CA TRP A 59 -10.82 23.67 20.01
C TRP A 59 -11.11 25.13 19.72
N LEU A 60 -12.39 25.50 19.86
CA LEU A 60 -12.90 26.82 19.53
C LEU A 60 -13.04 27.69 20.79
N ASN A 61 -11.96 27.81 21.58
CA ASN A 61 -11.93 28.70 22.73
C ASN A 61 -11.95 30.17 22.25
N THR A 62 -13.13 30.66 21.89
CA THR A 62 -13.39 32.03 21.46
C THR A 62 -13.38 32.98 22.67
N GLY A 63 -12.26 33.05 23.38
CA GLY A 63 -11.96 34.08 24.38
C GLY A 63 -13.16 34.49 25.25
N GLY A 64 -13.55 33.63 26.19
CA GLY A 64 -14.33 34.02 27.38
C GLY A 64 -15.79 34.41 27.15
N ALA A 65 -16.68 33.43 26.92
CA ALA A 65 -18.03 33.37 27.51
C ALA A 65 -18.79 32.12 27.04
N PHE A 66 -18.88 31.09 27.90
CA PHE A 66 -19.68 29.86 27.76
C PHE A 66 -19.43 29.03 26.49
N PRO A 67 -19.57 27.71 26.56
CA PRO A 67 -18.71 26.88 25.75
C PRO A 67 -19.35 26.58 24.38
N SER A 68 -18.68 27.08 23.36
CA SER A 68 -18.95 26.76 21.97
C SER A 68 -18.45 25.35 21.67
N THR A 69 -19.34 24.46 21.26
CA THR A 69 -19.01 23.06 20.97
C THR A 69 -18.99 22.86 19.46
N ALA A 70 -17.95 22.23 18.93
CA ALA A 70 -17.93 21.71 17.57
C ALA A 70 -17.81 20.18 17.60
N TYR A 71 -18.54 19.52 16.70
CA TYR A 71 -18.48 18.07 16.53
C TYR A 71 -18.56 17.70 15.05
N ILE A 72 -18.04 16.53 14.71
CA ILE A 72 -18.10 15.93 13.38
C ILE A 72 -19.03 14.72 13.48
N ASP A 73 -20.06 14.68 12.62
CA ASP A 73 -20.98 13.55 12.59
C ASP A 73 -20.45 12.38 11.74
N HIS A 74 -21.19 11.26 11.69
CA HIS A 74 -20.78 10.08 10.92
C HIS A 74 -20.72 10.31 9.39
N THR A 75 -21.28 11.41 8.90
CA THR A 75 -21.22 11.90 7.52
C THR A 75 -20.19 13.02 7.37
N MET A 76 -19.18 13.07 8.23
CA MET A 76 -18.13 14.10 8.22
C MET A 76 -18.65 15.55 8.16
N THR A 77 -19.87 15.78 8.63
CA THR A 77 -20.45 17.12 8.64
C THR A 77 -20.05 17.78 9.96
N VAL A 78 -19.46 18.98 9.85
CA VAL A 78 -18.98 19.74 11.01
C VAL A 78 -20.09 20.65 11.49
N TYR A 79 -20.56 20.40 12.71
CA TYR A 79 -21.56 21.22 13.39
C TYR A 79 -20.91 22.09 14.44
N PHE A 80 -21.47 23.27 14.62
CA PHE A 80 -21.10 24.19 15.68
C PHE A 80 -22.32 24.64 16.46
N LYS A 81 -22.22 24.57 17.77
CA LYS A 81 -23.20 25.08 18.71
C LYS A 81 -22.59 26.22 19.52
N GLY A 82 -23.11 27.42 19.34
CA GLY A 82 -22.66 28.60 20.09
C GLY A 82 -23.77 29.61 20.32
N ASN A 83 -23.68 30.38 21.41
CA ASN A 83 -24.64 31.43 21.74
C ASN A 83 -24.30 32.78 21.08
N ASN A 84 -23.12 32.92 20.48
CA ASN A 84 -22.67 34.16 19.83
C ASN A 84 -22.14 33.89 18.42
N ALA A 85 -22.69 34.62 17.45
CA ALA A 85 -22.54 34.41 16.02
C ALA A 85 -21.28 35.04 15.40
N GLN A 86 -20.19 35.20 16.16
CA GLN A 86 -18.91 35.60 15.56
C GLN A 86 -18.16 34.36 15.05
N PHE A 87 -18.75 33.75 14.02
CA PHE A 87 -18.29 32.53 13.34
C PHE A 87 -16.86 32.61 12.77
N GLY A 88 -16.32 33.82 12.55
CA GLY A 88 -15.09 34.02 11.79
C GLY A 88 -13.84 33.33 12.36
N ALA A 89 -13.71 33.21 13.68
CA ALA A 89 -12.56 32.53 14.29
C ALA A 89 -12.63 31.01 14.08
N ALA A 90 -13.81 30.41 14.22
CA ALA A 90 -14.01 28.98 14.01
C ALA A 90 -13.88 28.59 12.54
N THR A 91 -14.47 29.39 11.64
CA THR A 91 -14.33 29.21 10.19
C THR A 91 -12.87 29.33 9.78
N ALA A 92 -12.11 30.34 10.25
CA ALA A 92 -10.70 30.48 9.91
C ALA A 92 -9.82 29.33 10.42
N THR A 93 -10.10 28.78 11.60
CA THR A 93 -9.39 27.60 12.11
C THR A 93 -9.73 26.36 11.29
N ILE A 94 -11.00 26.13 10.95
CA ILE A 94 -11.41 25.01 10.09
C ILE A 94 -10.81 25.15 8.69
N ASP A 95 -10.83 26.35 8.10
CA ASP A 95 -10.21 26.63 6.81
C ASP A 95 -8.69 26.42 6.88
N SER A 96 -8.01 26.78 7.97
CA SER A 96 -6.60 26.48 8.18
C SER A 96 -6.30 24.99 8.32
N MET A 97 -7.18 24.23 8.99
CA MET A 97 -7.06 22.76 9.07
C MET A 97 -7.28 22.10 7.70
N LEU A 98 -8.20 22.65 6.90
CA LEU A 98 -8.48 22.22 5.53
C LEU A 98 -7.32 22.56 4.58
N ASP A 99 -6.74 23.76 4.70
CA ASP A 99 -5.55 24.18 3.93
C ASP A 99 -4.32 23.35 4.31
N GLU A 100 -4.11 23.03 5.59
CA GLU A 100 -3.07 22.08 6.03
C GLU A 100 -3.37 20.63 5.61
N CYS A 101 -4.64 20.30 5.35
CA CYS A 101 -5.03 19.06 4.69
C CYS A 101 -4.78 19.10 3.17
N GLY A 102 -4.65 20.28 2.56
CA GLY A 102 -4.50 20.48 1.11
C GLY A 102 -3.25 19.84 0.52
N ASP A 103 -2.16 19.74 1.27
CA ASP A 103 -0.97 18.98 0.85
C ASP A 103 -1.15 17.46 1.08
N LEU A 104 -1.93 17.06 2.09
CA LEU A 104 -2.20 15.66 2.44
C LEU A 104 -3.26 14.99 1.54
N CYS A 105 -4.15 15.76 0.92
CA CYS A 105 -5.15 15.28 -0.06
C CYS A 105 -4.54 14.95 -1.43
N THR A 106 -3.24 15.17 -1.63
CA THR A 106 -2.50 14.75 -2.83
C THR A 106 -1.71 13.46 -2.64
N LEU A 107 -1.75 12.89 -1.43
CA LEU A 107 -0.96 11.73 -1.07
C LEU A 107 -1.61 10.46 -1.59
N SER A 108 -0.82 9.65 -2.30
CA SER A 108 -1.24 8.31 -2.67
C SER A 108 -1.27 7.43 -1.41
N PRO A 109 -2.26 6.52 -1.26
CA PRO A 109 -2.33 5.61 -0.12
C PRO A 109 -1.07 4.72 -0.05
N PRO A 110 -0.75 4.18 1.14
CA PRO A 110 0.31 3.19 1.28
C PRO A 110 0.00 1.95 0.41
N ALA A 111 1.04 1.35 -0.14
CA ALA A 111 0.94 0.17 -1.00
C ALA A 111 1.70 -0.99 -0.35
N ALA A 112 0.98 -2.01 0.09
CA ALA A 112 1.61 -3.28 0.47
C ALA A 112 2.22 -3.94 -0.76
N LEU A 113 3.41 -4.51 -0.58
CA LEU A 113 4.08 -5.29 -1.62
C LEU A 113 5.03 -6.27 -0.94
N PHE A 114 5.04 -7.51 -1.40
CA PHE A 114 6.00 -8.49 -0.93
C PHE A 114 6.50 -9.42 -2.03
N ASP A 115 7.63 -10.06 -1.73
CA ASP A 115 8.16 -11.21 -2.45
C ASP A 115 8.44 -12.36 -1.46
N TYR A 116 8.75 -13.55 -1.97
CA TYR A 116 8.98 -14.72 -1.14
C TYR A 116 9.98 -15.72 -1.73
N GLU A 117 10.61 -16.51 -0.86
CA GLU A 117 11.45 -17.64 -1.22
C GLU A 117 10.95 -18.92 -0.58
N ILE A 118 10.87 -20.00 -1.35
CA ILE A 118 10.43 -21.33 -0.87
C ILE A 118 11.65 -22.26 -0.75
N ASP A 119 11.84 -22.84 0.43
CA ASP A 119 12.74 -23.96 0.70
C ASP A 119 11.94 -25.14 1.28
N GLY A 120 11.62 -26.11 0.43
CA GLY A 120 10.72 -27.22 0.77
C GLY A 120 9.31 -26.71 1.09
N ASN A 121 8.91 -26.81 2.36
CA ASN A 121 7.61 -26.32 2.85
C ASN A 121 7.72 -25.00 3.62
N THR A 122 8.92 -24.43 3.70
CA THR A 122 9.17 -23.19 4.41
C THR A 122 9.26 -22.05 3.42
N VAL A 123 8.54 -20.97 3.71
CA VAL A 123 8.52 -19.74 2.92
C VAL A 123 9.10 -18.60 3.75
N THR A 124 10.09 -17.92 3.20
CA THR A 124 10.65 -16.68 3.76
C THR A 124 10.06 -15.51 2.99
N PHE A 125 9.45 -14.57 3.70
CA PHE A 125 8.80 -13.40 3.10
C PHE A 125 9.65 -12.15 3.23
N PHE A 126 9.59 -11.29 2.20
CA PHE A 126 10.32 -10.04 2.11
C PHE A 126 9.35 -8.89 1.86
N ASP A 127 9.35 -7.91 2.76
CA ASP A 127 8.56 -6.69 2.62
C ASP A 127 9.22 -5.70 1.65
N PHE A 128 8.43 -5.22 0.70
CA PHE A 128 8.77 -4.18 -0.28
C PHE A 128 7.70 -3.08 -0.31
N SER A 129 6.91 -2.96 0.75
CA SER A 129 5.80 -2.01 0.81
C SER A 129 6.29 -0.56 0.69
N GLU A 130 5.53 0.26 -0.04
CA GLU A 130 5.87 1.65 -0.31
C GLU A 130 4.89 2.60 0.37
N ILE A 131 5.44 3.71 0.89
CA ILE A 131 4.70 4.88 1.34
C ILE A 131 4.87 5.98 0.30
N ALA A 132 3.76 6.43 -0.30
CA ALA A 132 3.83 7.38 -1.40
C ALA A 132 3.94 8.85 -0.96
N SER A 133 3.92 9.12 0.35
CA SER A 133 3.93 10.45 0.94
C SER A 133 5.15 10.71 1.80
N GLU A 134 5.79 11.88 1.63
CA GLU A 134 6.85 12.34 2.52
C GLU A 134 6.31 12.48 3.96
N GLY A 135 6.90 11.74 4.90
CA GLY A 135 6.70 11.93 6.34
C GLY A 135 5.96 10.83 7.09
N TRP A 136 5.36 9.84 6.42
CA TRP A 136 4.79 8.67 7.10
C TRP A 136 5.84 7.59 7.29
N ILE A 137 5.62 6.67 8.21
CA ILE A 137 6.41 5.43 8.34
C ILE A 137 5.46 4.25 8.47
N ILE A 138 5.89 3.07 8.01
CA ILE A 138 5.16 1.82 8.26
C ILE A 138 5.34 1.47 9.74
N GLU A 139 4.23 1.35 10.47
CA GLU A 139 4.21 1.02 11.90
C GLU A 139 4.01 -0.49 12.11
N SER A 140 3.17 -1.14 11.29
CA SER A 140 2.89 -2.56 11.45
C SER A 140 2.58 -3.29 10.14
N TRP A 141 2.77 -4.61 10.18
CA TRP A 141 2.50 -5.56 9.09
C TRP A 141 1.45 -6.55 9.59
N ALA A 142 0.51 -6.91 8.73
CA ALA A 142 -0.49 -7.94 8.98
C ALA A 142 -0.45 -8.96 7.83
N TRP A 143 0.18 -10.10 8.10
CA TRP A 143 0.28 -11.23 7.18
C TRP A 143 -0.83 -12.25 7.44
N ASP A 144 -1.47 -12.72 6.38
CA ASP A 144 -2.27 -13.94 6.37
C ASP A 144 -1.65 -14.92 5.37
N PHE A 145 -1.23 -16.10 5.84
CA PHE A 145 -0.56 -17.09 5.00
C PHE A 145 -1.54 -18.00 4.23
N GLY A 146 -2.86 -17.77 4.35
CA GLY A 146 -3.88 -18.54 3.63
C GLY A 146 -4.10 -19.96 4.16
N ASP A 147 -3.36 -20.36 5.21
CA ASP A 147 -3.50 -21.66 5.90
C ASP A 147 -4.15 -21.53 7.30
N GLY A 148 -4.61 -20.32 7.64
CA GLY A 148 -5.19 -19.96 8.94
C GLY A 148 -4.18 -19.44 9.97
N ASN A 149 -2.89 -19.37 9.62
CA ASN A 149 -1.87 -18.72 10.44
C ASN A 149 -1.58 -17.29 9.95
N THR A 150 -1.17 -16.42 10.87
CA THR A 150 -0.88 -15.00 10.62
C THR A 150 0.45 -14.58 11.25
N SER A 151 1.01 -13.45 10.83
CA SER A 151 2.18 -12.84 11.48
C SER A 151 2.11 -11.32 11.48
N SER A 152 2.81 -10.70 12.43
CA SER A 152 3.02 -9.25 12.49
C SER A 152 4.50 -8.84 12.33
N GLU A 153 5.37 -9.80 12.02
CA GLU A 153 6.78 -9.52 11.73
C GLU A 153 6.92 -8.89 10.34
N GLN A 154 7.88 -7.98 10.18
CA GLN A 154 8.17 -7.39 8.86
C GLN A 154 8.72 -8.44 7.86
N TYR A 155 9.54 -9.37 8.35
CA TYR A 155 10.19 -10.41 7.53
C TYR A 155 9.91 -11.82 8.10
N PRO A 156 8.66 -12.31 8.01
CA PRO A 156 8.31 -13.58 8.63
C PRO A 156 8.87 -14.78 7.85
N VAL A 157 9.09 -15.86 8.57
CA VAL A 157 9.34 -17.20 8.00
C VAL A 157 8.20 -18.10 8.43
N HIS A 158 7.51 -18.71 7.46
CA HIS A 158 6.37 -19.59 7.72
C HIS A 158 6.58 -20.97 7.13
N THR A 159 6.20 -22.02 7.87
CA THR A 159 6.31 -23.41 7.40
C THR A 159 4.91 -24.02 7.26
N TYR A 160 4.56 -24.40 6.05
CA TYR A 160 3.28 -25.01 5.72
C TYR A 160 3.27 -26.50 6.05
N GLN A 161 2.21 -26.96 6.71
CA GLN A 161 2.09 -28.36 7.11
C GLN A 161 1.72 -29.30 5.95
N ASN A 162 0.92 -28.80 5.01
CA ASN A 162 0.39 -29.59 3.90
C ASN A 162 0.81 -28.96 2.56
N GLU A 163 0.89 -29.79 1.53
CA GLU A 163 1.02 -29.32 0.15
C GLU A 163 -0.30 -28.69 -0.30
N GLY A 164 -0.23 -27.66 -1.14
CA GLY A 164 -1.40 -26.91 -1.59
C GLY A 164 -1.05 -25.58 -2.22
N THR A 165 -2.07 -24.91 -2.74
CA THR A 165 -1.97 -23.50 -3.15
C THR A 165 -2.61 -22.66 -2.05
N TYR A 166 -1.89 -21.65 -1.59
CA TYR A 166 -2.27 -20.76 -0.51
C TYR A 166 -2.30 -19.32 -1.04
N GLU A 167 -3.42 -18.63 -0.87
CA GLU A 167 -3.53 -17.21 -1.15
C GLU A 167 -2.95 -16.45 0.05
N VAL A 168 -1.74 -15.92 -0.09
CA VAL A 168 -1.08 -15.13 0.95
C VAL A 168 -1.41 -13.67 0.76
N SER A 169 -1.69 -12.96 1.86
CA SER A 169 -1.93 -11.52 1.84
C SER A 169 -1.11 -10.74 2.85
N LEU A 170 -0.79 -9.50 2.50
CA LEU A 170 -0.17 -8.51 3.38
C LEU A 170 -0.99 -7.22 3.36
N VAL A 171 -1.26 -6.69 4.55
CA VAL A 171 -1.72 -5.32 4.79
C VAL A 171 -0.69 -4.61 5.66
N ILE A 172 -0.34 -3.38 5.33
CA ILE A 172 0.51 -2.52 6.18
C ILE A 172 -0.31 -1.39 6.77
N THR A 173 0.06 -0.95 7.98
CA THR A 173 -0.51 0.21 8.65
C THR A 173 0.58 1.23 8.92
N THR A 174 0.31 2.50 8.62
CA THR A 174 1.23 3.60 8.90
C THR A 174 1.08 4.15 10.33
N ASP A 175 2.03 4.96 10.77
CA ASP A 175 2.05 5.65 12.08
C ASP A 175 0.88 6.62 12.34
N ILE A 176 0.13 6.95 11.29
CA ILE A 176 -1.10 7.76 11.37
C ILE A 176 -2.38 6.90 11.31
N GLY A 177 -2.23 5.56 11.31
CA GLY A 177 -3.34 4.60 11.29
C GLY A 177 -3.96 4.38 9.90
N THR A 178 -3.30 4.75 8.81
CA THR A 178 -3.79 4.47 7.45
C THR A 178 -3.35 3.08 7.01
N GLU A 179 -4.29 2.27 6.53
CA GLU A 179 -4.01 0.93 6.00
C GLU A 179 -3.86 0.92 4.48
N SER A 180 -3.02 0.02 3.97
CA SER A 180 -2.96 -0.26 2.53
C SER A 180 -4.14 -1.13 2.09
N ALA A 181 -4.43 -1.13 0.78
CA ALA A 181 -5.16 -2.27 0.21
C ALA A 181 -4.36 -3.57 0.43
N PRO A 182 -5.01 -4.73 0.56
CA PRO A 182 -4.32 -6.00 0.68
C PRO A 182 -3.58 -6.31 -0.63
N PHE A 183 -2.30 -6.65 -0.51
CA PHE A 183 -1.53 -7.25 -1.61
C PHE A 183 -1.57 -8.76 -1.47
N THR A 184 -1.96 -9.47 -2.53
CA THR A 184 -2.18 -10.92 -2.52
C THR A 184 -1.31 -11.65 -3.54
N ALA A 185 -0.80 -12.82 -3.16
CA ALA A 185 -0.10 -13.73 -4.08
C ALA A 185 -0.44 -15.19 -3.79
N ASP A 186 -0.68 -15.97 -4.84
CA ASP A 186 -0.82 -17.43 -4.73
C ASP A 186 0.56 -18.09 -4.61
N ILE A 187 0.76 -18.83 -3.52
CA ILE A 187 1.98 -19.58 -3.24
C ILE A 187 1.68 -21.07 -3.29
N GLN A 188 2.44 -21.80 -4.10
CA GLN A 188 2.31 -23.24 -4.20
C GLN A 188 3.37 -23.96 -3.37
N ILE A 189 2.91 -24.77 -2.42
CA ILE A 189 3.73 -25.60 -1.54
C ILE A 189 3.64 -27.06 -1.94
N GLY A 190 4.79 -27.73 -1.94
CA GLY A 190 4.93 -29.12 -2.35
C GLY A 190 5.27 -29.29 -3.83
N THR A 191 5.38 -30.55 -4.24
CA THR A 191 5.61 -30.85 -5.66
C THR A 191 4.33 -30.61 -6.47
N LEU A 192 4.41 -29.80 -7.53
CA LEU A 192 3.51 -29.95 -8.65
C LEU A 192 3.58 -31.43 -9.09
N ASN A 193 2.55 -32.22 -8.79
CA ASN A 193 2.33 -33.50 -9.46
C ASN A 193 1.95 -33.18 -10.91
N ILE A 194 2.94 -32.75 -11.70
CA ILE A 194 2.81 -32.74 -13.13
C ILE A 194 2.84 -34.22 -13.53
N SER A 195 1.67 -34.85 -13.59
CA SER A 195 1.50 -36.04 -14.42
C SER A 195 1.53 -35.60 -15.89
N ASP A 196 2.60 -34.96 -16.34
CA ASP A 196 2.91 -34.82 -17.74
C ASP A 196 4.20 -35.55 -18.01
N ASN A 197 4.14 -36.44 -19.00
CA ASN A 197 5.30 -36.73 -19.84
C ASN A 197 5.73 -35.49 -20.66
N ALA A 198 5.84 -34.32 -20.03
CA ALA A 198 6.26 -33.08 -20.66
C ALA A 198 6.97 -32.17 -19.64
N LEU A 199 8.23 -32.49 -19.33
CA LEU A 199 9.27 -31.48 -19.24
C LEU A 199 10.56 -32.09 -19.78
N LEU A 200 10.62 -32.23 -21.11
CA LEU A 200 11.83 -31.77 -21.77
C LEU A 200 11.96 -30.30 -21.36
N GLN A 201 13.05 -29.92 -20.71
CA GLN A 201 13.27 -28.54 -20.32
C GLN A 201 13.30 -27.73 -21.62
N ASP A 202 12.20 -27.05 -21.93
CA ASP A 202 12.05 -26.33 -23.18
C ASP A 202 12.67 -24.94 -23.03
N PHE A 203 13.01 -24.33 -24.16
CA PHE A 203 13.54 -22.96 -24.21
C PHE A 203 12.69 -21.99 -23.36
N GLY A 204 13.30 -21.17 -22.50
CA GLY A 204 12.54 -20.18 -21.72
C GLY A 204 13.28 -19.46 -20.60
N LEU A 205 12.67 -18.38 -20.11
CA LEU A 205 13.03 -17.64 -18.90
C LEU A 205 12.56 -18.44 -17.68
N SER A 206 13.40 -18.51 -16.65
CA SER A 206 13.14 -19.38 -15.49
C SER A 206 13.06 -18.65 -14.16
N LYS A 207 13.89 -17.62 -13.95
CA LYS A 207 13.89 -16.83 -12.72
C LYS A 207 14.44 -15.45 -13.02
N ASN A 208 13.96 -14.44 -12.29
CA ASN A 208 14.68 -13.19 -12.13
C ASN A 208 14.72 -12.80 -10.66
N TYR A 209 15.90 -12.49 -10.13
CA TYR A 209 16.08 -12.21 -8.71
C TYR A 209 17.24 -11.23 -8.45
N PRO A 210 17.07 -10.24 -7.56
CA PRO A 210 15.80 -9.90 -6.88
C PRO A 210 14.74 -9.36 -7.84
N ASN A 211 13.46 -9.39 -7.46
CA ASN A 211 12.36 -8.77 -8.21
C ASN A 211 11.18 -8.43 -7.28
N PRO A 212 10.96 -7.17 -6.88
CA PRO A 212 11.57 -5.96 -7.44
C PRO A 212 13.07 -5.84 -7.16
N PHE A 213 13.79 -5.04 -7.95
CA PHE A 213 15.23 -4.92 -7.81
C PHE A 213 15.74 -3.48 -7.82
N ASN A 214 16.83 -3.26 -7.08
CA ASN A 214 17.66 -2.06 -7.08
C ASN A 214 19.05 -2.39 -6.53
N PRO A 215 20.17 -2.11 -7.23
CA PRO A 215 20.25 -1.61 -8.60
C PRO A 215 20.22 -2.74 -9.65
N THR A 216 20.33 -4.01 -9.26
CA THR A 216 20.52 -5.15 -10.19
C THR A 216 19.58 -6.31 -9.95
N THR A 217 19.15 -6.98 -11.02
CA THR A 217 18.52 -8.32 -10.99
C THR A 217 19.34 -9.30 -11.81
N THR A 218 19.44 -10.54 -11.35
CA THR A 218 19.91 -11.68 -12.14
C THR A 218 18.74 -12.29 -12.90
N ILE A 219 18.96 -12.76 -14.13
CA ILE A 219 17.96 -13.37 -15.02
C ILE A 219 18.50 -14.73 -15.44
N ASP A 220 17.80 -15.78 -15.04
CA ASP A 220 18.12 -17.16 -15.35
C ASP A 220 17.22 -17.66 -16.49
N TYR A 221 17.82 -18.32 -17.48
CA TYR A 221 17.11 -18.89 -18.63
C TYR A 221 17.70 -20.22 -19.06
N TYR A 222 16.90 -21.00 -19.79
CA TYR A 222 17.29 -22.29 -20.35
C TYR A 222 17.19 -22.26 -21.88
N LEU A 223 18.15 -22.93 -22.53
CA LEU A 223 18.16 -23.15 -23.97
C LEU A 223 18.19 -24.65 -24.24
N ASP A 224 17.21 -25.13 -25.01
CA ASP A 224 17.11 -26.51 -25.50
C ASP A 224 18.22 -26.86 -26.51
N GLN A 225 18.64 -25.87 -27.31
CA GLN A 225 19.71 -25.99 -28.30
C GLN A 225 20.69 -24.81 -28.25
N SER A 226 21.90 -25.05 -28.76
CA SER A 226 22.89 -23.98 -28.91
C SER A 226 22.49 -23.04 -30.05
N GLY A 227 22.62 -21.74 -29.84
CA GLY A 227 22.22 -20.76 -30.84
C GLY A 227 22.44 -19.32 -30.41
N ARG A 228 22.13 -18.38 -31.31
CA ARG A 228 22.15 -16.95 -31.01
C ARG A 228 20.90 -16.58 -30.22
N VAL A 229 21.12 -15.92 -29.08
CA VAL A 229 20.07 -15.53 -28.13
C VAL A 229 20.09 -14.01 -27.98
N THR A 230 18.89 -13.44 -27.95
CA THR A 230 18.70 -12.02 -27.67
C THR A 230 17.83 -11.85 -26.43
N LEU A 231 18.28 -11.05 -25.46
CA LEU A 231 17.51 -10.62 -24.29
C LEU A 231 17.26 -9.12 -24.37
N ASN A 232 16.00 -8.74 -24.53
CA ASN A 232 15.55 -7.36 -24.64
C ASN A 232 14.65 -6.99 -23.47
N VAL A 233 14.79 -5.78 -22.93
CA VAL A 233 13.88 -5.21 -21.94
C VAL A 233 12.99 -4.18 -22.60
N TYR A 234 11.68 -4.25 -22.34
CA TYR A 234 10.68 -3.30 -22.82
C TYR A 234 9.93 -2.67 -21.64
N ASP A 235 9.47 -1.44 -21.82
CA ASP A 235 8.48 -0.85 -20.91
C ASP A 235 7.07 -1.41 -21.18
N ILE A 236 6.10 -1.02 -20.35
CA ILE A 236 4.70 -1.44 -20.48
C ILE A 236 4.03 -1.01 -21.80
N ASN A 237 4.60 -0.03 -22.50
CA ASN A 237 4.10 0.45 -23.79
C ASN A 237 4.78 -0.26 -24.98
N GLY A 238 5.68 -1.22 -24.71
CA GLY A 238 6.41 -1.96 -25.71
C GLY A 238 7.61 -1.20 -26.31
N LYS A 239 8.05 -0.10 -25.69
CA LYS A 239 9.28 0.59 -26.10
C LYS A 239 10.48 -0.20 -25.59
N LEU A 240 11.46 -0.44 -26.47
CA LEU A 240 12.73 -1.07 -26.09
C LEU A 240 13.51 -0.15 -25.15
N ILE A 241 13.85 -0.65 -23.97
CA ILE A 241 14.61 0.02 -22.92
C ILE A 241 16.07 -0.41 -22.97
N ASP A 242 16.34 -1.71 -23.09
CA ASP A 242 17.70 -2.23 -23.08
C ASP A 242 17.84 -3.52 -23.89
N ASN A 243 19.05 -3.81 -24.37
CA ASN A 243 19.44 -5.10 -24.94
C ASN A 243 20.53 -5.69 -24.04
N ILE A 244 20.14 -6.60 -23.15
CA ILE A 244 21.02 -7.15 -22.11
C ILE A 244 21.99 -8.18 -22.72
N ALA A 245 21.53 -8.90 -23.75
CA ALA A 245 22.36 -9.85 -24.47
C ALA A 245 21.98 -9.92 -25.95
N ASP A 246 22.97 -10.04 -26.82
CA ASP A 246 22.80 -10.46 -28.21
C ASP A 246 24.02 -11.29 -28.63
N THR A 247 24.07 -12.54 -28.15
CA THR A 247 25.26 -13.39 -28.22
C THR A 247 24.93 -14.84 -28.54
N TYR A 248 25.95 -15.61 -28.90
CA TYR A 248 25.82 -17.05 -29.05
C TYR A 248 25.95 -17.75 -27.70
N GLN A 249 25.04 -18.68 -27.41
CA GLN A 249 25.05 -19.49 -26.20
C GLN A 249 24.95 -20.98 -26.53
N ILE A 250 25.57 -21.81 -25.71
CA ILE A 250 25.41 -23.27 -25.77
C ILE A 250 24.08 -23.68 -25.15
N SER A 251 23.57 -24.88 -25.47
CA SER A 251 22.40 -25.44 -24.78
C SER A 251 22.66 -25.60 -23.29
N GLY A 252 21.64 -25.39 -22.47
CA GLY A 252 21.72 -25.50 -21.01
C GLY A 252 21.21 -24.26 -20.28
N LYS A 253 21.50 -24.21 -18.97
CA LYS A 253 21.14 -23.09 -18.09
C LYS A 253 22.15 -21.95 -18.23
N HIS A 254 21.64 -20.73 -18.25
CA HIS A 254 22.40 -19.50 -18.30
C HIS A 254 21.86 -18.51 -17.29
N SER A 255 22.72 -17.58 -16.88
CA SER A 255 22.40 -16.54 -15.93
C SER A 255 23.07 -15.24 -16.36
N ILE A 256 22.34 -14.12 -16.32
CA ILE A 256 22.87 -12.80 -16.64
C ILE A 256 22.37 -11.77 -15.64
N THR A 257 23.29 -10.93 -15.14
CA THR A 257 22.93 -9.80 -14.27
C THR A 257 22.64 -8.56 -15.10
N TRP A 258 21.48 -7.98 -14.89
CA TRP A 258 21.07 -6.71 -15.48
C TRP A 258 21.17 -5.58 -14.47
N GLN A 259 21.79 -4.48 -14.88
CA GLN A 259 21.83 -3.21 -14.15
C GLN A 259 21.34 -2.08 -15.06
N PRO A 260 20.08 -1.64 -14.95
CA PRO A 260 19.58 -0.55 -15.76
C PRO A 260 20.26 0.78 -15.43
N ILE A 261 20.35 1.64 -16.44
CA ILE A 261 20.89 3.01 -16.31
C ILE A 261 19.80 4.00 -16.69
N ASN A 262 19.49 4.95 -15.80
CA ASN A 262 18.57 6.07 -16.05
C ASN A 262 17.14 5.68 -16.46
N ILE A 263 16.62 4.56 -15.96
CA ILE A 263 15.21 4.20 -16.15
C ILE A 263 14.35 4.74 -14.98
N SER A 264 13.03 4.78 -15.13
CA SER A 264 12.11 5.15 -14.03
C SER A 264 11.72 3.92 -13.21
N THR A 265 11.34 4.11 -11.95
CA THR A 265 10.63 3.07 -11.18
C THR A 265 9.42 2.59 -11.98
N GLY A 266 9.19 1.28 -12.01
CA GLY A 266 8.04 0.71 -12.68
C GLY A 266 8.24 -0.71 -13.20
N MET A 267 7.22 -1.18 -13.92
CA MET A 267 7.16 -2.50 -14.52
C MET A 267 7.80 -2.54 -15.91
N TYR A 268 8.55 -3.61 -16.17
CA TYR A 268 9.21 -3.90 -17.43
C TYR A 268 9.00 -5.36 -17.83
N TYR A 269 9.26 -5.67 -19.10
CA TYR A 269 9.18 -7.01 -19.67
C TYR A 269 10.50 -7.41 -20.29
N ILE A 270 11.01 -8.57 -19.91
CA ILE A 270 12.15 -9.21 -20.59
C ILE A 270 11.59 -10.11 -21.67
N ASN A 271 12.12 -10.02 -22.88
CA ASN A 271 11.90 -10.98 -23.96
C ASN A 271 13.19 -11.75 -24.22
N LEU A 272 13.15 -13.07 -24.05
CA LEU A 272 14.18 -14.00 -24.50
C LEU A 272 13.83 -14.48 -25.90
N ILE A 273 14.75 -14.39 -26.86
CA ILE A 273 14.53 -14.74 -28.26
C ILE A 273 15.63 -15.68 -28.74
N GLN A 274 15.27 -16.80 -29.37
CA GLN A 274 16.19 -17.67 -30.10
C GLN A 274 15.49 -18.20 -31.36
N GLY A 275 15.90 -17.69 -32.53
CA GLY A 275 15.22 -18.03 -33.80
C GLY A 275 13.76 -17.56 -33.81
N SER A 276 12.81 -18.50 -33.91
CA SER A 276 11.37 -18.23 -33.83
C SER A 276 10.81 -18.34 -32.41
N ASN A 277 11.58 -18.87 -31.45
CA ASN A 277 11.13 -19.06 -30.09
C ASN A 277 11.26 -17.74 -29.32
N ILE A 278 10.20 -17.38 -28.60
CA ILE A 278 10.13 -16.17 -27.78
C ILE A 278 9.49 -16.55 -26.45
N ASP A 279 10.14 -16.17 -25.36
CA ASP A 279 9.56 -16.24 -24.03
C ASP A 279 9.66 -14.89 -23.31
N LYS A 280 8.75 -14.63 -22.37
CA LYS A 280 8.62 -13.32 -21.73
C LYS A 280 8.43 -13.41 -20.23
N MET A 281 9.03 -12.48 -19.50
CA MET A 281 8.92 -12.38 -18.04
C MET A 281 8.72 -10.93 -17.60
N LYS A 282 7.94 -10.73 -16.54
CA LYS A 282 7.72 -9.42 -15.91
C LYS A 282 8.78 -9.16 -14.85
N ILE A 283 9.28 -7.93 -14.80
CA ILE A 283 10.23 -7.48 -13.78
C ILE A 283 9.84 -6.08 -13.29
N MET A 284 10.13 -5.77 -12.04
CA MET A 284 9.87 -4.48 -11.40
C MET A 284 11.19 -3.85 -10.96
N TYR A 285 11.45 -2.61 -11.40
CA TYR A 285 12.57 -1.81 -10.92
C TYR A 285 12.06 -0.74 -9.97
N ILE A 286 12.71 -0.56 -8.82
CA ILE A 286 12.39 0.46 -7.83
C ILE A 286 13.65 1.30 -7.57
N LYS A 287 13.52 2.61 -7.43
CA LYS A 287 14.63 3.55 -7.17
C LYS A 287 14.88 3.77 -5.70
#